data_AF-A0A101XKC6-F1
#
_entry.id   AF-A0A101XKC6-F1
#
_cell.length_a   1.000
_cell.length_b   1.000
_cell.length_c   1.000
_cell.angle_alpha   90.00
_cell.angle_beta   90.00
_cell.angle_gamma   90.00
#
_symmetry.space_group_name_H-M   'P 1'
#
loop_
_entity.id
_entity.type
_entity.pdbx_description
1 polymer ?
#
loop_
_entity_poly.entity_id
_entity_poly.type
_entity_poly.pdbx_seq_one_letter_code
_entity_poly.pdbx_strand_id
1 'polypeptide(L)'
;MGARIAGLVADLLLRTCNATSVERQSFIDGSRYMIRFGDNNNMEVHLVDKGGGLFAEFWVSTHATPIMIIEYLYSNMEPSSVCREICALIEIISSSLMMQRPRTQGVQMNQPK
;
A
#
# COMPACT_ATOMS: atom_id res chain seq x y z
N MET A 1 -1.85 8.06 25.42
CA MET A 1 -0.66 7.22 25.13
C MET A 1 -1.04 6.15 24.12
N GLY A 2 -1.33 6.52 22.88
CA GLY A 2 -1.48 5.55 21.79
C GLY A 2 -0.09 5.14 21.34
N ALA A 3 0.35 3.92 21.68
CA ALA A 3 1.37 3.27 20.88
C ALA A 3 0.79 3.24 19.45
N ARG A 4 1.33 4.10 18.59
CA ARG A 4 0.69 4.56 17.34
C ARG A 4 0.24 3.36 16.52
N ILE A 5 -1.07 3.14 16.40
CA ILE A 5 -1.65 1.96 15.73
C ILE A 5 -1.06 1.80 14.33
N ALA A 6 -0.77 2.90 13.63
CA ALA A 6 -0.05 2.89 12.36
C ALA A 6 1.27 2.10 12.38
N GLY A 7 2.07 2.24 13.46
CA GLY A 7 3.32 1.49 13.60
C GLY A 7 3.09 -0.01 13.78
N LEU A 8 2.09 -0.40 14.57
CA LEU A 8 1.72 -1.81 14.74
C LEU A 8 1.20 -2.42 13.43
N VAL A 9 0.36 -1.69 12.70
CA VAL A 9 -0.13 -2.12 11.38
C VAL A 9 1.04 -2.22 10.40
N ALA A 10 1.97 -1.26 10.36
CA ALA A 10 3.15 -1.31 9.51
C ALA A 10 4.02 -2.54 9.81
N ASP A 11 4.26 -2.85 11.09
CA ASP A 11 5.01 -4.03 11.51
C ASP A 11 4.30 -5.34 11.11
N LEU A 12 2.98 -5.38 11.20
CA LEU A 12 2.18 -6.53 10.77
C LEU A 12 2.25 -6.71 9.25
N LEU A 13 2.18 -5.62 8.47
CA LEU A 13 2.27 -5.66 7.01
C LEU A 13 3.63 -6.22 6.55
N LEU A 14 4.73 -5.81 7.20
CA LEU A 14 6.07 -6.38 6.95
C LEU A 14 6.14 -7.89 7.19
N ARG A 15 5.34 -8.41 8.12
CA ARG A 15 5.37 -9.83 8.49
C ARG A 15 4.41 -10.70 7.70
N THR A 16 3.32 -10.13 7.20
CA THR A 16 2.17 -10.89 6.67
C THR A 16 1.85 -10.61 5.21
N CYS A 17 2.44 -9.57 4.63
CA CYS A 17 1.88 -8.93 3.44
C CYS A 17 2.90 -8.65 2.33
N ASN A 18 4.03 -9.35 2.28
CA ASN A 18 5.12 -9.11 1.30
C ASN A 18 5.62 -7.65 1.22
N ALA A 19 5.40 -6.85 2.27
CA ALA A 19 6.01 -5.53 2.37
C ALA A 19 7.53 -5.69 2.51
N THR A 20 8.27 -4.93 1.71
CA THR A 20 9.74 -5.04 1.60
C THR A 20 10.46 -3.97 2.38
N SER A 21 9.83 -2.83 2.61
CA SER A 21 10.42 -1.74 3.38
C SER A 21 9.36 -0.87 4.03
N VAL A 22 9.75 -0.22 5.11
CA VAL A 22 8.99 0.83 5.77
C VAL A 22 9.88 2.04 5.99
N GLU A 23 9.35 3.22 5.69
CA GLU A 23 9.96 4.49 6.02
C GLU A 23 8.99 5.30 6.89
N ARG A 24 9.48 5.91 7.96
CA ARG A 24 8.65 6.67 8.90
C ARG A 24 9.00 8.15 8.84
N GLN A 25 8.00 8.98 8.57
CA GLN A 25 8.08 10.43 8.70
C GLN A 25 7.22 10.89 9.88
N SER A 26 7.80 11.69 10.77
CA SER A 26 7.06 12.27 11.90
C SER A 26 6.75 13.74 11.62
N PHE A 27 5.59 14.20 12.07
CA PHE A 27 5.16 15.60 12.00
C PHE A 27 4.48 16.00 13.33
N ILE A 28 4.20 17.30 13.50
CA ILE A 28 3.76 17.89 14.77
C ILE A 28 2.52 17.18 15.33
N ASP A 29 1.57 16.84 14.47
CA ASP A 29 0.28 16.26 14.82
C ASP A 29 0.15 14.77 14.47
N GLY A 30 1.27 14.05 14.25
CA GLY A 30 1.22 12.62 13.95
C GLY A 30 2.45 11.98 13.28
N SER A 31 2.19 10.98 12.44
CA SER A 31 3.23 10.34 11.61
C SER A 31 2.66 9.67 10.37
N ARG A 32 3.48 9.59 9.32
CA ARG A 32 3.24 8.77 8.12
C ARG A 32 4.24 7.61 8.09
N TYR A 33 3.75 6.41 7.83
CA TYR A 33 4.56 5.23 7.52
C TYR A 33 4.34 4.90 6.05
N MET A 34 5.40 4.95 5.25
CA MET A 34 5.38 4.63 3.82
C MET A 34 5.87 3.19 3.67
N ILE A 35 4.95 2.27 3.38
CA ILE A 35 5.22 0.85 3.27
C ILE A 35 5.26 0.48 1.80
N ARG A 36 6.38 -0.09 1.35
CA ARG A 36 6.58 -0.49 -0.06
C ARG A 36 6.42 -2.00 -0.18
N PHE A 37 5.79 -2.44 -1.27
CA PHE A 37 5.53 -3.85 -1.56
C PHE A 37 6.39 -4.31 -2.73
N GLY A 38 6.91 -5.55 -2.64
CA GLY A 38 7.95 -6.07 -3.55
C GLY A 38 7.48 -6.42 -4.97
N ASP A 39 6.21 -6.16 -5.29
CA ASP A 39 5.58 -6.56 -6.53
C ASP A 39 6.00 -5.66 -7.71
N ASN A 40 5.86 -6.17 -8.94
CA ASN A 40 6.18 -5.49 -10.21
C ASN A 40 5.39 -4.20 -10.51
N ASN A 41 4.59 -3.71 -9.56
CA ASN A 41 3.67 -2.58 -9.72
C ASN A 41 4.09 -1.33 -8.94
N ASN A 42 5.23 -1.35 -8.23
CA ASN A 42 5.73 -0.24 -7.41
C ASN A 42 4.61 0.33 -6.53
N MET A 43 3.94 -0.56 -5.81
CA MET A 43 2.82 -0.22 -4.95
C MET A 43 3.34 0.19 -3.57
N GLU A 44 2.75 1.26 -3.04
CA GLU A 44 3.00 1.70 -1.67
C GLU A 44 1.67 1.88 -0.93
N VAL A 45 1.69 1.60 0.37
CA VAL A 45 0.61 1.99 1.28
C VAL A 45 1.18 2.96 2.28
N HIS A 46 0.57 4.13 2.40
CA HIS A 46 0.95 5.14 3.38
C HIS A 46 -0.05 5.11 4.53
N LEU A 47 0.40 4.70 5.71
CA LEU A 47 -0.39 4.79 6.94
C LEU A 47 -0.16 6.15 7.59
N VAL A 48 -1.18 7.00 7.59
CA VAL A 48 -1.14 8.34 8.16
C VAL A 48 -1.92 8.34 9.46
N ASP A 49 -1.20 8.41 10.58
CA ASP A 49 -1.78 8.65 11.91
C ASP A 49 -1.80 10.15 12.15
N LYS A 50 -3.00 10.75 12.17
CA LYS A 50 -3.18 12.20 12.33
C LYS A 50 -4.50 12.50 13.01
N GLY A 51 -4.49 13.44 13.96
CA GLY A 51 -5.71 14.07 14.47
C GLY A 51 -6.70 13.11 15.16
N GLY A 52 -6.25 11.97 15.66
CA GLY A 52 -7.16 10.98 16.26
C GLY A 52 -7.82 10.03 15.25
N GLY A 53 -7.27 9.90 14.04
CA GLY A 53 -7.64 8.86 13.08
C GLY A 53 -6.42 8.23 12.40
N LEU A 54 -6.64 7.07 11.78
CA LEU A 54 -5.68 6.40 10.90
C LEU A 54 -6.21 6.43 9.48
N PHE A 55 -5.38 6.82 8.52
CA PHE A 55 -5.68 6.73 7.11
C PHE A 55 -4.73 5.73 6.44
N ALA A 56 -5.25 4.87 5.57
CA ALA A 56 -4.44 4.08 4.66
C ALA A 56 -4.63 4.63 3.23
N GLU A 57 -3.58 5.22 2.69
CA GLU A 57 -3.55 5.73 1.32
C GLU A 57 -2.82 4.72 0.43
N PHE A 58 -3.45 4.30 -0.66
CA PHE A 58 -2.89 3.34 -1.59
C PHE A 58 -2.32 4.07 -2.79
N TRP A 59 -1.04 3.89 -3.04
CA TRP A 59 -0.26 4.58 -4.05
C TRP A 59 0.30 3.58 -5.06
N VAL A 60 0.33 4.00 -6.32
CA VAL A 60 0.99 3.30 -7.41
C VAL A 60 1.80 4.31 -8.19
N SER A 61 3.01 3.92 -8.63
CA SER A 61 3.98 4.88 -9.20
C SER A 61 3.52 5.58 -10.49
N THR A 62 2.45 5.09 -11.13
CA THR A 62 1.87 5.67 -12.35
C THR A 62 0.95 6.86 -12.09
N HIS A 63 0.58 7.14 -10.84
CA HIS A 63 -0.38 8.18 -10.48
C HIS A 63 0.25 9.22 -9.54
N ALA A 64 -0.14 10.48 -9.70
CA ALA A 64 0.31 11.60 -8.87
C ALA A 64 -0.48 11.76 -7.56
N THR A 65 -1.58 11.01 -7.41
CA THR A 65 -2.48 11.00 -6.25
C THR A 65 -2.74 9.57 -5.81
N PRO A 66 -3.11 9.32 -4.54
CA PRO A 66 -3.48 7.98 -4.12
C PRO A 66 -4.71 7.52 -4.91
N ILE A 67 -4.72 6.25 -5.31
CA ILE A 67 -5.83 5.65 -6.05
C ILE A 67 -7.00 5.28 -5.12
N MET A 68 -6.73 5.18 -3.82
CA MET A 68 -7.72 4.88 -2.79
C MET A 68 -7.24 5.39 -1.43
N ILE A 69 -8.16 5.89 -0.62
CA ILE A 69 -7.91 6.30 0.77
C ILE A 69 -8.99 5.66 1.64
N ILE A 70 -8.58 5.00 2.72
CA ILE A 70 -9.48 4.43 3.73
C ILE A 70 -9.22 5.14 5.04
N GLU A 71 -10.28 5.67 5.66
CA GLU A 71 -10.23 6.26 6.99
C GLU A 71 -10.73 5.25 8.03
N TYR A 72 -9.95 5.05 9.08
CA TYR A 72 -10.28 4.19 10.21
C TYR A 72 -10.43 5.04 11.48
N LEU A 73 -11.59 4.95 12.10
CA LEU A 73 -11.90 5.63 13.36
C LEU A 73 -11.39 4.81 14.55
N TYR A 74 -10.68 5.45 15.49
CA TYR A 74 -9.97 4.74 16.58
C TYR A 74 -10.85 3.95 17.55
N SER A 75 -12.16 4.24 17.63
CA SER A 75 -13.02 3.73 18.70
C SER A 75 -13.10 2.21 18.80
N ASN A 76 -12.75 1.43 17.76
CA ASN A 76 -12.77 -0.04 17.77
C ASN A 76 -11.70 -0.70 16.86
N MET A 77 -10.53 -0.08 16.68
CA MET A 77 -9.58 -0.54 15.67
C MET A 77 -8.63 -1.61 16.21
N GLU A 78 -8.74 -2.83 15.69
CA GLU A 78 -7.72 -3.88 15.88
C GLU A 78 -6.66 -3.81 14.77
N PRO A 79 -5.36 -3.65 15.10
CA PRO A 79 -4.29 -3.56 14.10
C PRO A 79 -4.25 -4.75 13.13
N SER A 80 -4.57 -5.95 13.61
CA SER A 80 -4.63 -7.18 12.81
C SER A 80 -5.74 -7.15 11.76
N SER A 81 -6.90 -6.58 12.10
CA SER A 81 -8.02 -6.44 11.17
C SER A 81 -7.70 -5.44 10.06
N VAL A 82 -7.12 -4.28 10.41
CA VAL A 82 -6.64 -3.30 9.43
C VAL A 82 -5.57 -3.90 8.52
N CYS A 83 -4.61 -4.62 9.09
CA CYS A 83 -3.57 -5.29 8.32
C CYS A 83 -4.16 -6.29 7.29
N ARG A 84 -5.12 -7.13 7.72
CA ARG A 84 -5.78 -8.10 6.82
C ARG A 84 -6.51 -7.42 5.68
N GLU A 85 -7.24 -6.35 5.98
CA GLU A 85 -7.98 -5.57 4.99
C GLU A 85 -7.02 -4.94 3.96
N ILE A 86 -5.94 -4.30 4.43
CA ILE A 86 -4.93 -3.72 3.55
C ILE A 86 -4.30 -4.80 2.65
N CYS A 87 -3.97 -5.98 3.19
CA CYS A 87 -3.42 -7.07 2.39
C CYS A 87 -4.37 -7.56 1.29
N ALA A 88 -5.64 -7.78 1.63
CA ALA A 88 -6.64 -8.18 0.65
C ALA A 88 -6.78 -7.15 -0.47
N LEU A 89 -6.74 -5.85 -0.12
CA LEU A 89 -6.82 -4.76 -1.09
C LEU A 89 -5.58 -4.68 -2.00
N ILE A 90 -4.39 -4.90 -1.46
CA ILE A 90 -3.15 -4.99 -2.25
C ILE A 90 -3.25 -6.13 -3.25
N GLU A 91 -3.71 -7.31 -2.85
CA GLU A 91 -3.90 -8.46 -3.75
C GLU A 91 -4.89 -8.16 -4.87
N ILE A 92 -6.02 -7.51 -4.55
CA ILE A 92 -7.03 -7.10 -5.53
C ILE A 92 -6.46 -6.08 -6.53
N ILE A 93 -5.77 -5.05 -6.03
CA ILE A 93 -5.16 -4.00 -6.86
C ILE A 93 -4.08 -4.60 -7.75
N SER A 94 -3.16 -5.39 -7.19
CA SER A 94 -2.05 -6.00 -7.92
C SER A 94 -2.58 -6.91 -9.04
N SER A 95 -3.59 -7.73 -8.75
CA SER A 95 -4.24 -8.60 -9.75
C SER A 95 -4.89 -7.79 -10.88
N SER A 96 -5.57 -6.69 -10.55
CA SER A 96 -6.25 -5.83 -11.52
C SER A 96 -5.26 -5.11 -12.45
N LEU A 97 -4.14 -4.63 -11.90
CA LEU A 97 -3.07 -3.98 -12.68
C LEU A 97 -2.33 -4.95 -13.59
N MET A 98 -2.16 -6.22 -13.18
CA MET A 98 -1.56 -7.25 -14.03
C MET A 98 -2.44 -7.59 -15.24
N MET A 99 -3.77 -7.59 -15.08
CA MET A 99 -4.71 -7.84 -16.19
C MET A 99 -4.72 -6.73 -17.25
N GLN A 100 -4.35 -5.50 -16.87
CA GLN A 100 -4.29 -4.36 -17.81
C GLN A 100 -3.04 -4.35 -18.69
N ARG A 101 -2.02 -5.18 -18.43
CA ARG A 101 -0.86 -5.28 -19.32
C ARG A 101 -1.23 -6.13 -20.54
N PRO A 102 -1.30 -5.56 -21.75
CA PRO A 102 -1.45 -6.38 -22.95
C PRO A 102 -0.24 -7.31 -23.00
N ARG A 103 -0.45 -8.61 -23.23
CA ARG A 103 0.63 -9.49 -23.67
C ARG A 103 1.22 -8.85 -24.92
N THR A 104 2.39 -8.22 -24.81
CA THR A 104 3.25 -7.93 -25.95
C THR A 104 3.70 -9.27 -26.52
N GLN A 105 2.83 -9.90 -27.32
CA GLN A 105 3.23 -10.95 -28.22
C GLN A 105 4.18 -10.31 -29.23
N GLY A 106 5.42 -10.81 -29.22
CA GLY A 106 6.48 -10.33 -30.08
C GLY A 106 6.04 -10.37 -31.54
N VAL A 107 5.95 -9.20 -32.16
CA VAL A 107 6.06 -9.10 -33.61
C VAL A 107 7.55 -9.19 -33.91
N GLN A 108 8.07 -10.42 -34.05
CA GLN A 108 9.25 -10.64 -34.88
C GLN A 108 8.84 -10.25 -36.30
N MET A 109 9.13 -9.02 -36.67
CA MET A 109 9.03 -8.58 -38.06
C MET A 109 10.22 -9.20 -38.80
N ASN A 110 10.02 -10.43 -39.29
CA ASN A 110 10.87 -11.00 -40.33
C ASN A 110 10.80 -10.04 -41.53
N GLN A 111 11.87 -9.28 -41.78
CA GLN A 111 12.09 -8.69 -43.09
C GLN A 111 12.76 -9.74 -44.00
N PRO A 112 12.14 -10.12 -45.13
CA PRO A 112 12.81 -10.89 -46.16
C PRO A 112 13.67 -9.96 -47.05
N LYS A 113 14.92 -10.40 -47.24
CA LYS A 113 15.92 -10.09 -48.28
C LYS A 113 15.99 -8.68 -48.86
#